data_AF-A0ABF7QWG6-F1
#
_entry.id   AF-A0ABF7QWG6-F1
#
_cell.length_a   1.000
_cell.length_b   1.000
_cell.length_c   1.000
_cell.angle_alpha   90.00
_cell.angle_beta   90.00
_cell.angle_gamma   90.00
#
_symmetry.space_group_name_H-M   'P 1'
#
loop_
_entity.id
_entity.type
_entity.pdbx_description
1 polymer ?
#
loop_
_entity_poly.entity_id
_entity_poly.type
_entity_poly.pdbx_seq_one_letter_code
_entity_poly.pdbx_strand_id
1 'polypeptide(L)' 'MDRGMVEKHLQQAREHVALGGQHIARQREIVAQLTNRGSDASEAQRLLKVIEESQILHVAHLDRLKAELLSLR' A
#
# COMPACT_ATOMS: atom_id res chain seq x y z
N MET A 1 11.46 9.62 17.54
CA MET A 1 12.80 9.53 16.91
C MET A 1 13.39 10.93 16.80
N ASP A 2 14.68 11.09 16.48
CA ASP A 2 15.14 12.40 16.03
C ASP A 2 14.51 12.74 14.67
N ARG A 3 14.47 14.04 14.35
CA ARG A 3 13.81 14.55 13.15
C ARG A 3 14.33 13.90 11.86
N GLY A 4 15.64 13.72 11.74
CA GLY A 4 16.26 13.16 10.52
C GLY A 4 15.86 11.70 10.30
N MET A 5 15.77 10.91 11.37
CA MET A 5 15.27 9.55 11.32
C MET A 5 13.79 9.50 10.90
N VAL A 6 12.93 10.37 11.44
CA VAL A 6 11.51 10.44 11.02
C VAL A 6 11.38 10.76 9.55
N GLU A 7 12.15 11.73 9.04
CA GLU A 7 12.12 12.13 7.63
C GLU A 7 12.54 10.98 6.69
N LYS A 8 13.55 10.19 7.07
CA LYS A 8 13.96 8.99 6.32
C LYS A 8 12.86 7.93 6.28
N HIS A 9 12.28 7.59 7.43
CA HIS A 9 11.19 6.63 7.49
C HIS A 9 9.95 7.12 6.73
N LEU A 10 9.69 8.43 6.76
CA LEU A 10 8.58 9.04 6.04
C LEU A 10 8.74 8.90 4.53
N GLN A 11 9.96 9.03 4.01
CA GLN A 11 10.25 8.79 2.60
C GLN A 11 9.98 7.33 2.21
N GLN A 12 10.48 6.37 3.00
CA GLN A 12 10.24 4.94 2.77
C GLN A 12 8.74 4.59 2.81
N ALA A 13 8.00 5.14 3.77
CA ALA A 13 6.56 4.92 3.87
C ALA A 13 5.80 5.45 2.65
N ARG A 14 6.20 6.59 2.07
CA ARG A 14 5.60 7.11 0.83
C ARG A 14 5.85 6.18 -0.35
N GLU A 15 7.06 5.65 -0.47
CA GLU A 15 7.41 4.69 -1.54
C GLU A 15 6.58 3.41 -1.43
N HIS A 16 6.43 2.85 -0.22
CA HIS A 16 5.58 1.68 0.01
C HIS A 16 4.11 1.93 -0.34
N VAL A 17 3.56 3.09 0.05
CA VAL A 17 2.18 3.47 -0.30
C VAL A 17 2.01 3.59 -1.81
N ALA A 18 2.96 4.22 -2.51
CA ALA A 18 2.90 4.38 -3.96
C ALA A 18 2.99 3.03 -4.69
N LEU A 19 3.96 2.19 -4.31
CA LEU A 19 4.17 0.87 -4.89
C LEU A 19 2.97 -0.04 -4.65
N GLY A 20 2.43 -0.07 -3.42
CA GLY A 20 1.25 -0.88 -3.11
C GLY A 20 0.00 -0.44 -3.88
N GLY A 21 -0.17 0.88 -4.12
CA GLY A 21 -1.21 1.40 -5.00
C GLY A 21 -1.09 0.90 -6.45
N GLN A 22 0.14 0.87 -7.00
CA GLN A 22 0.39 0.32 -8.33
C GLN A 22 0.08 -1.18 -8.39
N HIS A 23 0.48 -1.96 -7.37
CA HIS A 23 0.18 -3.38 -7.28
C HIS A 23 -1.33 -3.65 -7.19
N ILE A 24 -2.07 -2.89 -6.40
CA ILE A 24 -3.54 -3.00 -6.31
C ILE A 24 -4.19 -2.73 -7.67
N ALA A 25 -3.80 -1.65 -8.34
CA ALA A 25 -4.33 -1.31 -9.65
C ALA A 25 -4.08 -2.45 -10.66
N ARG A 26 -2.84 -2.95 -10.71
CA ARG A 26 -2.49 -4.06 -11.59
C ARG A 26 -3.24 -5.35 -11.25
N GLN A 27 -3.39 -5.68 -9.98
CA GLN A 27 -4.07 -6.89 -9.56
C GLN A 27 -5.57 -6.83 -9.86
N ARG A 28 -6.19 -5.65 -9.75
CA ARG A 28 -7.59 -5.44 -10.18
C ARG A 28 -7.77 -5.68 -11.68
N GLU A 29 -6.82 -5.24 -12.51
CA GLU A 29 -6.85 -5.54 -13.96
C GLU A 29 -6.78 -7.05 -14.22
N ILE A 30 -5.91 -7.77 -13.49
CA ILE A 30 -5.78 -9.24 -13.62
C ILE A 30 -7.09 -9.93 -13.25
N VAL A 31 -7.70 -9.56 -12.11
CA VAL A 31 -9.00 -10.09 -11.69
C VAL A 31 -10.05 -9.83 -12.77
N ALA A 32 -10.16 -8.61 -13.28
CA ALA A 32 -11.11 -8.27 -14.32
C ALA A 32 -10.89 -9.09 -15.61
N GLN A 33 -9.63 -9.29 -16.04
CA GLN A 33 -9.31 -10.08 -17.22
C GLN A 33 -9.70 -11.56 -17.05
N LEU A 34 -9.45 -12.16 -15.88
CA LEU A 34 -9.82 -13.54 -15.59
C LEU A 34 -11.34 -13.71 -15.56
N THR A 35 -12.05 -12.82 -14.86
CA THR A 35 -13.51 -12.84 -14.78
C THR A 35 -14.16 -12.68 -16.15
N ASN A 36 -13.67 -11.74 -16.98
CA ASN A 36 -14.21 -11.52 -18.33
C ASN A 36 -14.03 -12.73 -19.26
N ARG A 37 -13.02 -13.57 -19.03
CA ARG A 37 -12.79 -14.80 -19.79
C ARG A 37 -13.53 -16.01 -19.20
N GLY A 38 -14.29 -15.82 -18.13
CA GLY A 38 -14.93 -16.92 -17.38
C GLY A 38 -13.93 -17.86 -16.69
N SER A 39 -12.68 -17.41 -16.51
CA SER A 39 -11.64 -18.18 -15.83
C SER A 39 -11.76 -18.06 -14.31
N ASP A 40 -11.26 -19.04 -13.57
CA ASP A 40 -11.18 -18.95 -12.11
C ASP A 40 -10.25 -17.80 -11.69
N ALA A 41 -10.82 -16.83 -10.97
CA ALA A 41 -10.12 -15.66 -10.46
C ALA A 41 -9.87 -15.73 -8.94
N SER A 42 -10.20 -16.85 -8.29
CA SER A 42 -10.21 -16.96 -6.82
C SER A 42 -8.86 -16.65 -6.19
N GLU A 43 -7.76 -17.14 -6.76
CA GLU A 43 -6.41 -16.85 -6.26
C GLU A 43 -6.02 -15.38 -6.48
N ALA A 44 -6.36 -14.83 -7.65
CA ALA A 44 -6.10 -13.43 -7.95
C ALA A 44 -6.87 -12.48 -7.01
N GLN A 45 -8.09 -12.86 -6.60
CA GLN A 45 -8.90 -12.15 -5.62
C GLN A 45 -8.32 -12.27 -4.20
N ARG A 46 -7.85 -13.47 -3.80
CA ARG A 46 -7.16 -13.66 -2.52
C ARG A 46 -5.92 -12.78 -2.41
N LEU A 47 -5.09 -12.76 -3.47
CA LEU A 47 -3.92 -11.92 -3.52
C LEU A 47 -4.27 -10.42 -3.46
N LEU A 48 -5.30 -9.99 -4.20
CA LEU A 48 -5.78 -8.61 -4.15
C LEU A 48 -6.11 -8.19 -2.71
N LYS A 49 -6.88 -9.02 -2.00
CA LYS A 49 -7.25 -8.76 -0.61
C LYS A 49 -6.03 -8.59 0.30
N VAL A 50 -5.03 -9.45 0.18
CA VAL A 50 -3.79 -9.37 0.99
C VAL A 50 -3.04 -8.06 0.71
N ILE A 51 -2.93 -7.64 -0.56
CA ILE A 51 -2.25 -6.40 -0.92
C ILE A 51 -3.05 -5.18 -0.41
N GLU A 52 -4.37 -5.22 -0.51
CA GLU A 52 -5.24 -4.16 0.02
C GLU A 52 -5.13 -4.03 1.54
N GLU A 53 -5.09 -5.14 2.28
CA GLU A 53 -4.85 -5.16 3.73
C GLU A 53 -3.48 -4.59 4.10
N SER A 54 -2.42 -4.98 3.37
CA SER A 54 -1.07 -4.41 3.56
C SER A 54 -1.02 -2.91 3.25
N GLN A 55 -1.75 -2.46 2.23
CA GLN A 55 -1.79 -1.05 1.84
C GLN A 55 -2.43 -0.18 2.93
N ILE A 56 -3.46 -0.66 3.61
CA ILE A 56 -4.07 0.04 4.75
C ILE A 56 -3.02 0.29 5.84
N LEU A 57 -2.21 -0.73 6.15
CA LEU A 57 -1.14 -0.61 7.15
C LEU A 57 -0.06 0.39 6.72
N HIS A 58 0.33 0.40 5.45
CA HIS A 58 1.30 1.37 4.93
C HIS A 58 0.79 2.81 5.00
N VAL A 59 -0.48 3.04 4.66
CA VAL A 59 -1.10 4.38 4.75
C VAL A 59 -1.18 4.83 6.20
N ALA A 60 -1.63 3.96 7.11
CA ALA A 60 -1.69 4.27 8.54
C ALA A 60 -0.29 4.59 9.13
N HIS A 61 0.73 3.85 8.70
CA HIS A 61 2.11 4.12 9.11
C HIS A 61 2.61 5.46 8.59
N LEU A 62 2.33 5.79 7.31
CA LEU A 62 2.66 7.07 6.72
C LEU A 62 2.02 8.23 7.49
N ASP A 63 0.75 8.11 7.85
CA ASP A 63 0.05 9.16 8.58
C ASP A 63 0.57 9.34 10.02
N ARG A 64 0.94 8.23 10.68
CA ARG A 64 1.63 8.28 11.97
C ARG A 64 2.96 9.05 11.89
N LEU A 65 3.78 8.78 10.87
CA LEU A 65 5.07 9.46 10.68
C LEU A 65 4.90 10.95 10.37
N LYS A 66 3.87 11.34 9.61
CA LYS A 66 3.55 12.76 9.40
C LYS A 66 3.20 13.45 10.71
N ALA A 67 2.39 12.82 11.56
CA ALA A 67 2.03 13.36 12.87
C ALA A 67 3.25 13.48 13.79
N GLU A 68 4.12 12.47 13.82
CA GLU A 68 5.37 12.51 14.59
C GLU A 68 6.28 13.66 14.12
N LEU A 69 6.46 13.84 12.80
CA LEU A 69 7.28 14.93 12.27
C LEU A 69 6.74 16.33 12.64
N LEU A 70 5.41 16.48 12.70
CA LEU A 70 4.77 17.72 13.15
C LEU A 70 4.97 17.98 14.64
N SER A 71 5.04 16.92 15.46
CA SER A 71 5.26 17.03 16.90
C SER A 71 6.71 17.35 17.29
N LEU A 72 7.66 17.14 16.37
CA LEU A 72 9.09 17.44 16.53
C LEU A 72 9.46 18.87 16.06
N ARG A 73 8.47 19.75 15.94
CA ARG A 73 8.67 21.17 15.59
C ARG A 73 9.14 21.98 16.78
#